data_AF-A0A1H3CGP1-F1
#
_entry.id   AF-A0A1H3CGP1-F1
#
_cell.length_a   1.000
_cell.length_b   1.000
_cell.length_c   1.000
_cell.angle_alpha   90.00
_cell.angle_beta   90.00
_cell.angle_gamma   90.00
#
_symmetry.space_group_name_H-M   'P 1'
#
loop_
_entity.id
_entity.type
_entity.pdbx_description
1 polymer ?
#
loop_
_entity_poly.entity_id
_entity_poly.type
_entity_poly.pdbx_seq_one_letter_code
_entity_poly.pdbx_strand_id
1 'polypeptide(L)' 'MAMDRSDALAALNNLPDVRDGLTRIERIILYVLNEAQQERGGRSVPSAMVYGRVLEYVDIGEVELQHYLDRLGVSGR' A
#
# COMPACT_ATOMS: atom_id res chain seq x y z
N MET A 1 -13.69 -7.97 27.36
CA MET A 1 -13.95 -7.36 26.04
C MET A 1 -13.82 -8.45 25.00
N ALA A 2 -14.93 -8.89 24.40
CA ALA A 2 -14.87 -9.78 23.24
C ALA A 2 -14.51 -8.90 22.03
N MET A 3 -13.46 -9.28 21.30
CA MET A 3 -13.05 -8.60 20.08
C MET A 3 -14.15 -8.79 19.04
N ASP A 4 -14.66 -7.70 18.47
CA ASP A 4 -15.72 -7.78 17.49
C ASP A 4 -15.23 -8.52 16.23
N ARG A 5 -16.13 -9.20 15.53
CA ARG A 5 -15.75 -9.95 14.32
C ARG A 5 -15.19 -9.01 13.24
N SER A 6 -15.61 -7.75 13.23
CA SER A 6 -15.08 -6.72 12.34
C SER A 6 -13.65 -6.35 12.70
N ASP A 7 -13.32 -6.25 13.99
CA ASP A 7 -11.95 -6.00 14.47
C ASP A 7 -11.01 -7.13 14.08
N ALA A 8 -11.48 -8.38 14.15
CA ALA A 8 -10.71 -9.54 13.70
C ALA A 8 -10.42 -9.51 12.21
N LEU A 9 -11.39 -9.14 11.38
CA LEU A 9 -11.19 -8.99 9.92
C LEU A 9 -10.25 -7.83 9.59
N ALA A 10 -10.33 -6.72 10.34
CA ALA A 10 -9.40 -5.60 10.20
C ALA A 10 -7.96 -6.02 10.54
N ALA A 11 -7.77 -6.80 11.62
CA ALA A 11 -6.47 -7.32 12.02
C ALA A 11 -5.84 -8.22 10.93
N LEU A 12 -6.64 -9.00 10.19
CA LEU A 12 -6.15 -9.81 9.08
C LEU A 12 -5.53 -8.99 7.94
N ASN A 13 -5.96 -7.74 7.72
CA ASN A 13 -5.38 -6.89 6.67
C ASN A 13 -3.89 -6.54 6.94
N ASN A 14 -3.49 -6.58 8.22
CA ASN A 14 -2.14 -6.28 8.67
C ASN A 14 -1.23 -7.51 8.72
N LEU A 15 -1.78 -8.71 8.52
CA LEU A 15 -0.99 -9.94 8.47
C LEU A 15 -0.36 -10.09 7.08
N PRO A 16 0.96 -10.30 7.01
CA PRO A 16 1.63 -10.67 5.76
C PRO A 16 1.12 -12.01 5.22
N ASP A 17 0.90 -12.08 3.92
CA ASP A 17 0.59 -13.33 3.23
C ASP A 17 1.85 -14.22 3.13
N VAL A 18 1.72 -15.51 3.41
CA VAL A 18 2.85 -16.46 3.42
C VAL A 18 3.56 -16.59 2.06
N ARG A 19 2.86 -16.27 0.96
CA ARG A 19 3.39 -16.46 -0.40
C ARG A 19 4.38 -15.39 -0.81
N ASP A 20 4.11 -14.14 -0.43
CA ASP A 20 4.85 -12.97 -0.88
C ASP A 20 5.38 -12.12 0.28
N GLY A 21 4.97 -12.39 1.52
CA GLY A 21 5.32 -11.57 2.69
C GLY A 21 4.64 -10.21 2.70
N LEU A 22 3.65 -9.97 1.84
CA LEU A 22 3.00 -8.68 1.69
C LEU A 22 1.70 -8.61 2.50
N THR A 23 1.44 -7.46 3.10
CA THR A 23 0.11 -7.12 3.62
C THR A 23 -0.81 -6.71 2.49
N ARG A 24 -2.12 -6.60 2.79
CA ARG A 24 -3.09 -6.12 1.81
C ARG A 24 -2.76 -4.71 1.30
N ILE A 25 -2.31 -3.82 2.20
CA ILE A 25 -1.98 -2.43 1.87
C ILE A 25 -0.78 -2.38 0.93
N GLU A 26 0.27 -3.16 1.18
CA GLU A 26 1.43 -3.21 0.28
C GLU A 26 1.08 -3.70 -1.11
N ARG A 27 0.23 -4.72 -1.20
CA ARG A 27 -0.23 -5.23 -2.50
C ARG A 27 -1.00 -4.17 -3.29
N ILE A 28 -1.82 -3.36 -2.61
CA ILE A 28 -2.51 -2.20 -3.20
C ILE A 28 -1.48 -1.18 -3.69
N ILE A 29 -0.48 -0.83 -2.88
CA ILE A 29 0.57 0.13 -3.25
C ILE A 29 1.34 -0.35 -4.49
N LEU A 30 1.74 -1.61 -4.53
CA LEU A 30 2.44 -2.19 -5.69
C LEU A 30 1.56 -2.20 -6.95
N TYR A 31 0.27 -2.51 -6.81
CA TYR A 31 -0.68 -2.43 -7.91
C TYR A 31 -0.79 -1.00 -8.46
N VAL A 32 -0.97 0.00 -7.59
CA VAL A 32 -1.04 1.41 -7.97
C VAL A 32 0.25 1.88 -8.64
N LEU A 33 1.42 1.50 -8.09
CA LEU A 33 2.72 1.82 -8.67
C LEU A 33 2.87 1.22 -10.08
N ASN A 34 2.43 -0.01 -10.28
CA ASN A 34 2.49 -0.68 -11.57
C ASN A 34 1.62 0.02 -12.62
N GLU A 35 0.36 0.33 -12.28
CA GLU A 35 -0.55 1.06 -13.17
C GLU A 35 0.01 2.46 -13.52
N ALA A 36 0.46 3.22 -12.52
CA ALA A 36 1.00 4.55 -12.71
C ALA A 36 2.29 4.54 -13.54
N GLN A 37 3.17 3.54 -13.37
CA GLN A 37 4.37 3.41 -14.20
C GLN A 37 4.03 3.12 -15.66
N GLN A 38 3.05 2.24 -15.93
CA GLN A 38 2.63 1.91 -17.29
C GLN A 38 2.09 3.15 -18.01
N GLU A 39 1.21 3.92 -17.36
CA GLU A 39 0.67 5.17 -17.90
C GLU A 39 1.75 6.21 -18.20
N ARG A 40 2.82 6.21 -17.41
CA ARG A 40 3.95 7.13 -17.58
C ARG A 40 5.05 6.60 -18.49
N GLY A 41 4.84 5.45 -19.15
CA GLY A 41 5.83 4.84 -20.04
C GLY A 41 7.11 4.42 -19.32
N GLY A 42 6.98 3.86 -18.11
CA GLY A 42 8.10 3.36 -17.31
C GLY A 42 8.89 4.43 -16.55
N ARG A 43 8.39 5.67 -16.49
CA ARG A 43 9.03 6.74 -15.71
C ARG A 43 8.69 6.62 -14.22
N SER A 44 9.60 7.08 -13.37
CA SER A 44 9.41 7.18 -11.91
C SER A 44 8.09 7.86 -11.56
N VAL A 45 7.29 7.28 -10.67
CA VAL A 45 5.98 7.78 -10.25
C VAL A 45 6.13 8.70 -9.04
N PRO A 46 5.54 9.91 -9.02
CA PRO A 46 5.69 10.83 -7.88
C PRO A 46 4.88 10.31 -6.69
N SER A 47 5.42 10.39 -5.47
CA SER A 47 4.74 9.89 -4.26
C SER A 47 3.34 10.47 -4.06
N ALA A 48 3.12 11.74 -4.41
CA ALA A 48 1.79 12.37 -4.34
C ALA A 48 0.76 11.70 -5.26
N MET A 49 1.19 11.21 -6.43
CA MET A 49 0.32 10.46 -7.35
C MET A 49 -0.01 9.08 -6.79
N VAL A 50 0.96 8.42 -6.16
CA VAL A 50 0.73 7.15 -5.46
C VAL A 50 -0.26 7.36 -4.32
N TYR A 51 -0.05 8.39 -3.50
CA TYR A 51 -0.92 8.73 -2.37
C TYR A 51 -2.36 8.95 -2.81
N GLY A 52 -2.59 9.83 -3.79
CA GLY A 52 -3.94 10.10 -4.30
C GLY A 52 -4.67 8.84 -4.78
N ARG A 53 -3.95 7.93 -5.45
CA ARG A 53 -4.54 6.67 -5.95
C ARG A 53 -4.75 5.63 -4.87
N VAL A 54 -3.85 5.53 -3.88
CA VAL A 54 -4.01 4.58 -2.77
C VAL A 54 -5.24 4.92 -1.93
N LEU A 55 -5.54 6.22 -1.76
CA LEU A 55 -6.75 6.69 -1.06
C LEU A 55 -8.06 6.23 -1.74
N GLU A 56 -8.03 5.84 -3.01
CA GLU A 56 -9.18 5.25 -3.69
C GLU A 56 -9.49 3.81 -3.21
N TYR A 57 -8.51 3.14 -2.58
CA TYR A 57 -8.62 1.75 -2.13
C TYR A 57 -8.65 1.59 -0.61
N VAL A 58 -7.95 2.46 0.12
CA VAL A 58 -7.78 2.36 1.58
C VAL A 58 -7.56 3.74 2.20
N ASP A 59 -8.20 3.97 3.35
CA ASP A 59 -7.93 5.16 4.17
C ASP A 59 -6.59 4.97 4.89
N ILE A 60 -5.64 5.85 4.61
CA ILE A 60 -4.26 5.77 5.13
C ILE A 60 -3.68 7.18 5.21
N GLY A 61 -2.87 7.44 6.24
CA GLY A 61 -2.15 8.71 6.37
C GLY A 61 -0.92 8.77 5.45
N GLU A 62 -0.51 9.99 5.07
CA GLU A 62 0.70 10.22 4.25
C GLU A 62 1.96 9.59 4.85
N VAL A 63 2.17 9.79 6.17
CA VAL A 63 3.33 9.22 6.90
C VAL A 63 3.32 7.70 6.87
N GLU A 64 2.13 7.10 7.01
CA GLU A 64 1.98 5.65 6.97
C GLU A 64 2.25 5.10 5.57
N LEU A 65 1.79 5.78 4.51
CA LEU A 65 2.15 5.42 3.15
C LEU A 65 3.67 5.48 2.95
N GLN A 66 4.35 6.52 3.44
CA GLN A 66 5.80 6.62 3.31
C GLN A 66 6.51 5.44 3.99
N HIS A 67 6.04 5.00 5.16
CA HIS A 67 6.57 3.80 5.79
C HIS A 67 6.41 2.53 4.95
N TYR A 68 5.26 2.35 4.27
CA TYR A 68 5.09 1.23 3.36
C TYR A 68 5.98 1.34 2.12
N LEU A 69 6.12 2.54 1.54
CA LEU A 69 7.03 2.77 0.40
C LEU A 69 8.48 2.44 0.78
N ASP A 70 8.94 2.88 1.94
CA ASP A 70 10.27 2.57 2.46
C ASP A 70 10.45 1.06 2.65
N ARG A 71 9.44 0.38 3.23
CA ARG A 71 9.45 -1.09 3.40
C ARG A 71 9.53 -1.84 2.09
N LEU A 72 8.87 -1.32 1.05
CA LEU A 72 8.88 -1.86 -0.31
C LEU A 72 10.15 -1.49 -1.10
N GLY A 73 11.09 -0.77 -0.50
CA GLY A 73 12.33 -0.34 -1.15
C GLY A 73 12.12 0.76 -2.19
N VAL A 74 10.97 1.43 -2.18
CA VAL A 74 10.68 2.57 -3.06
C VAL A 74 11.30 3.83 -2.45
N SER A 75 12.57 4.06 -2.77
CA SER A 75 13.29 5.28 -2.38
C SER A 75 13.32 6.28 -3.53
N GLY A 76 12.98 7.54 -3.26
CA GLY A 76 13.07 8.64 -4.22
C GLY A 76 14.51 9.11 -4.45
N ARG A 77 15.37 8.27 -5.05
CA ARG A 77 16.71 8.64 -5.51
C ARG A 77 16.75 8.89 -7.00
#